data_AF-A0A9X6TS16-F1
#
_entry.id   AF-A0A9X6TS16-F1
#
_cell.length_a   1.000
_cell.length_b   1.000
_cell.length_c   1.000
_cell.angle_alpha   90.00
_cell.angle_beta   90.00
_cell.angle_gamma   90.00
#
_symmetry.space_group_name_H-M   'P 1'
#
loop_
_entity.id
_entity.type
_entity.pdbx_description
1 polymer ?
#
loop_
_entity_poly.entity_id
_entity_poly.type
_entity_poly.pdbx_seq_one_letter_code
_entity_poly.pdbx_strand_id
1 'polypeptide(L)' 'MKDPNLAKQFSQTDIELFKLGKKPKSVTWHHHQETGKMQLVDYYEHQVAGHTGGRAIWGGGDDGRTGKLKKIILEMIK' A
#
# COMPACT_ATOMS: atom_id res chain seq x y z
N MET A 1 -10.45 -4.72 15.90
CA MET A 1 -11.70 -4.00 15.56
C MET A 1 -12.20 -4.52 14.23
N LYS A 2 -13.48 -4.91 14.13
CA LYS A 2 -14.16 -5.13 12.84
C LYS A 2 -14.97 -3.88 12.58
N ASP A 3 -14.55 -3.05 11.62
CA ASP A 3 -15.33 -1.88 11.22
C ASP A 3 -16.43 -2.33 10.24
N PRO A 4 -17.72 -2.26 10.63
CA PRO A 4 -18.82 -2.67 9.76
C PRO A 4 -18.99 -1.76 8.54
N ASN A 5 -18.40 -0.57 8.53
CA ASN A 5 -18.46 0.35 7.40
C ASN A 5 -17.33 0.13 6.39
N LEU A 6 -16.27 -0.62 6.74
CA LEU A 6 -15.17 -0.89 5.82
C LEU A 6 -15.65 -1.62 4.57
N ALA A 7 -16.54 -2.62 4.75
CA ALA A 7 -17.11 -3.37 3.63
C ALA A 7 -17.96 -2.48 2.69
N LYS A 8 -18.53 -1.37 3.19
CA LYS A 8 -19.33 -0.44 2.37
C LYS A 8 -18.49 0.38 1.40
N GLN A 9 -17.18 0.44 1.60
CA GLN A 9 -16.26 1.15 0.70
C GLN A 9 -15.91 0.32 -0.54
N PHE A 10 -16.29 -0.95 -0.57
CA PHE A 10 -15.92 -1.91 -1.60
C PHE A 10 -17.16 -2.40 -2.34
N SER A 11 -17.04 -2.57 -3.65
CA SER A 11 -18.08 -3.19 -4.44
C SER A 11 -18.22 -4.68 -4.09
N GLN A 12 -19.33 -5.30 -4.48
CA GLN A 12 -19.51 -6.74 -4.30
C GLN A 12 -18.38 -7.56 -4.97
N THR A 13 -17.93 -7.11 -6.15
CA THR A 13 -16.79 -7.71 -6.87
C THR A 13 -15.49 -7.60 -6.07
N ASP A 14 -15.23 -6.46 -5.44
CA ASP A 14 -14.04 -6.26 -4.61
C ASP A 14 -14.06 -7.19 -3.39
N ILE A 15 -15.22 -7.35 -2.76
CA ILE A 15 -15.43 -8.27 -1.64
C ILE A 15 -15.14 -9.72 -2.08
N GLU A 16 -15.57 -10.12 -3.27
CA GLU A 16 -15.25 -11.45 -3.83
C GLU A 16 -13.76 -11.64 -4.10
N LEU A 17 -13.07 -10.61 -4.60
CA LEU A 17 -11.62 -10.64 -4.75
C LEU A 17 -10.93 -10.89 -3.40
N PHE A 18 -11.34 -10.18 -2.34
CA PHE A 18 -10.77 -10.40 -1.00
C PHE A 18 -11.00 -11.82 -0.48
N LYS A 19 -12.18 -12.40 -0.71
CA LYS A 19 -12.46 -13.81 -0.36
C LYS A 19 -11.56 -14.80 -1.08
N LEU A 20 -11.08 -14.44 -2.28
CA LEU A 20 -10.12 -15.22 -3.05
C LEU A 20 -8.64 -14.89 -2.71
N GLY A 21 -8.39 -14.09 -1.67
CA GLY A 21 -7.05 -13.64 -1.29
C GLY A 21 -6.43 -12.63 -2.25
N LYS A 22 -7.25 -12.04 -3.14
CA LYS A 22 -6.83 -11.00 -4.09
C LYS A 22 -7.25 -9.63 -3.57
N LYS A 23 -6.69 -8.58 -4.17
CA LYS A 23 -7.10 -7.19 -3.91
C LYS A 23 -7.64 -6.54 -5.19
N PRO A 24 -8.53 -5.55 -5.08
CA PRO A 24 -8.84 -4.64 -6.17
C PRO A 24 -7.59 -3.89 -6.67
N LYS A 25 -7.67 -3.32 -7.87
CA LYS A 25 -6.57 -2.53 -8.43
C LYS A 25 -6.42 -1.17 -7.74
N SER A 26 -7.51 -0.61 -7.23
CA SER A 26 -7.57 0.72 -6.59
C SER A 26 -6.86 0.79 -5.23
N VAL A 27 -6.66 -0.34 -4.56
CA VAL A 27 -6.04 -0.38 -3.23
C VAL A 27 -4.79 -1.23 -3.23
N THR A 28 -3.91 -1.09 -2.25
CA THR A 28 -2.73 -1.95 -2.08
C THR A 28 -2.40 -2.18 -0.60
N TRP A 29 -1.70 -3.27 -0.34
CA TRP A 29 -1.17 -3.55 0.98
C TRP A 29 0.02 -2.62 1.26
N HIS A 30 -0.05 -1.94 2.40
CA HIS A 30 0.97 -1.06 2.95
C HIS A 30 1.51 -1.63 4.26
N HIS A 31 2.82 -1.59 4.42
CA HIS A 31 3.50 -2.00 5.65
C HIS A 31 3.49 -0.83 6.63
N HIS A 32 2.77 -0.97 7.76
CA HIS A 32 2.70 0.08 8.78
C HIS A 32 4.05 0.22 9.50
N GLN A 33 4.31 1.35 10.16
CA GLN A 33 5.54 1.52 10.96
C GLN A 33 5.61 0.59 12.20
N GLU A 34 4.47 0.01 12.59
CA GLU A 34 4.39 -1.00 13.65
C GLU A 34 4.63 -2.37 13.02
N THR A 35 5.67 -3.07 13.45
CA THR A 35 6.03 -4.39 12.94
C THR A 35 4.86 -5.38 13.06
N GLY A 36 4.62 -6.15 12.01
CA GLY A 36 3.54 -7.15 11.94
C GLY A 36 2.17 -6.59 11.57
N LYS A 37 2.02 -5.27 11.40
CA LYS A 37 0.77 -4.63 10.97
C LYS A 37 0.78 -4.24 9.50
N MET A 38 -0.23 -4.71 8.78
CA MET A 38 -0.50 -4.34 7.40
C MET A 38 -1.78 -3.50 7.32
N GLN A 39 -1.81 -2.55 6.40
CA GLN A 39 -2.98 -1.74 6.10
C GLN A 39 -3.31 -1.81 4.63
N LEU A 40 -4.60 -1.75 4.32
CA LEU A 40 -5.06 -1.58 2.95
C LEU A 40 -5.26 -0.08 2.73
N VAL A 41 -4.55 0.49 1.76
CA VAL A 41 -4.59 1.93 1.44
C VAL A 41 -4.86 2.13 -0.04
N ASP A 42 -5.21 3.35 -0.45
CA ASP A 42 -5.31 3.70 -1.87
C ASP A 42 -3.98 3.44 -2.59
N TYR A 43 -4.07 2.89 -3.80
CA TYR A 43 -2.89 2.52 -4.58
C TYR A 43 -2.03 3.75 -4.92
N TYR A 44 -2.65 4.86 -5.32
CA TYR A 44 -1.94 6.06 -5.72
C TYR A 44 -1.30 6.76 -4.53
N GLU A 45 -2.02 6.85 -3.40
CA GLU A 45 -1.45 7.33 -2.14
C GLU A 45 -0.19 6.53 -1.75
N HIS A 46 -0.25 5.20 -1.88
CA HIS A 46 0.90 4.35 -1.63
C HIS A 46 2.04 4.56 -2.63
N GLN A 47 1.75 4.77 -3.92
CA GLN A 47 2.77 5.01 -4.93
C GLN A 47 3.55 6.31 -4.67
N VAL A 48 2.86 7.34 -4.17
CA VAL A 48 3.50 8.64 -3.90
C VAL A 48 4.18 8.68 -2.53
N ALA A 49 3.69 7.91 -1.56
CA ALA A 49 4.28 7.72 -0.24
C ALA A 49 5.42 6.68 -0.28
N GLY A 50 6.45 6.95 -1.08
CA GLY A 50 7.63 6.10 -1.19
C GLY A 50 8.25 5.81 0.19
N HIS A 51 8.54 4.53 0.46
CA HIS A 51 9.02 4.08 1.75
C HIS A 51 10.38 4.70 2.12
N THR A 52 10.37 5.66 3.04
CA THR A 52 11.57 6.09 3.76
C THR A 52 11.64 5.30 5.06
N GLY A 53 12.74 4.57 5.30
CA GLY A 53 12.94 3.84 6.56
C GLY A 53 12.26 2.47 6.68
N GLY A 54 11.38 2.07 5.75
CA GLY A 54 10.72 0.75 5.78
C GLY A 54 11.69 -0.44 5.89
N ARG A 55 12.89 -0.34 5.29
CA ARG A 55 13.96 -1.35 5.41
C ARG A 55 14.45 -1.56 6.84
N ALA A 56 14.52 -0.49 7.65
CA ALA A 56 14.98 -0.60 9.04
C ALA A 56 13.95 -1.33 9.93
N ILE A 57 12.67 -1.26 9.57
CA ILE A 57 11.57 -1.83 10.35
C ILE A 57 11.19 -3.24 9.86
N TRP A 58 11.15 -3.43 8.53
CA TRP A 58 10.62 -4.64 7.90
C TRP A 58 11.66 -5.46 7.12
N GLY A 59 12.88 -4.95 6.95
CA GLY A 59 13.90 -5.56 6.10
C GLY A 59 13.60 -5.44 4.60
N GLY A 60 14.44 -6.06 3.77
CA GLY A 60 14.24 -6.18 2.32
C GLY A 60 14.97 -5.14 1.44
N GLY A 61 15.24 -5.56 0.19
CA GLY A 61 15.93 -4.79 -0.86
C GLY A 61 17.33 -5.33 -1.19
N ASP A 62 17.75 -5.20 -2.45
CA ASP A 62 19.10 -5.56 -2.90
C ASP A 62 20.16 -4.62 -2.29
N ASP A 63 21.34 -5.16 -2.00
CA ASP A 63 22.50 -4.37 -1.61
C ASP A 63 22.82 -3.34 -2.71
N GLY A 64 22.97 -2.07 -2.32
CA GLY A 64 23.30 -0.96 -3.23
C GLY A 64 22.12 -0.12 -3.73
N ARG A 65 20.85 -0.44 -3.41
CA ARG A 65 19.75 0.52 -3.65
C ARG A 65 19.81 1.68 -2.65
N THR A 66 20.32 2.83 -3.10
CA THR A 66 20.10 4.12 -2.44
C THR A 66 18.72 4.64 -2.85
N GLY A 67 17.81 4.82 -1.90
CA GLY A 67 16.46 5.32 -2.17
C GLY A 67 16.52 6.73 -2.78
N LYS A 68 16.52 6.83 -4.10
CA LYS A 68 16.33 8.11 -4.80
C LYS A 68 14.83 8.36 -4.90
N LEU A 69 14.36 9.43 -4.25
CA LEU A 69 13.05 10.03 -4.50
C LEU A 69 12.87 10.19 -6.01
N LYS A 70 11.96 9.40 -6.61
CA LYS A 70 11.71 9.47 -8.05
C LYS A 70 10.88 10.71 -8.33
N LYS A 71 11.46 11.63 -9.12
CA LYS A 71 10.86 12.86 -9.68
C LYS A 71 9.54 12.66 -10.46
N ILE A 72 9.12 11.41 -10.66
CA ILE A 72 7.94 10.96 -11.42
C ILE A 72 6.63 11.52 -10.84
N ILE A 73 6.55 11.72 -9.52
CA ILE A 73 5.31 12.21 -8.87
C ILE A 73 4.94 13.62 -9.36
N LEU A 74 5.92 14.49 -9.62
CA LEU A 74 5.66 15.86 -10.11
C LEU A 74 5.15 15.89 -11.56
N GLU A 75 5.42 14.84 -12.34
CA GLU A 75 4.96 14.74 -13.73
C GLU A 75 3.57 14.10 -13.84
N MET A 76 3.11 13.38 -12.82
CA MET A 76 1.79 12.75 -12.76
C MET A 76 0.67 13.67 -12.23
N ILE A 77 1.02 14.86 -11.72
CA ILE A 77 0.09 15.89 -11.21
C ILE A 77 -0.17 17.00 -12.25
N LYS A 78 0.47 16.94 -13.43
CA LYS A 78 0.12 17.79 -14.58
C LYS A 78 -1.00 17.16 -15.40
#